data_AF-A0A975GGV2-F1
#
_entry.id   AF-A0A975GGV2-F1
#
_cell.length_a   1.000
_cell.length_b   1.000
_cell.length_c   1.000
_cell.angle_alpha   90.00
_cell.angle_beta   90.00
_cell.angle_gamma   90.00
#
_symmetry.space_group_name_H-M   'P 1'
#
loop_
_entity.id
_entity.type
_entity.pdbx_description
1 polymer ?
#
loop_
_entity_poly.entity_id
_entity_poly.type
_entity_poly.pdbx_seq_one_letter_code
_entity_poly.pdbx_strand_id
1 'polypeptide(L)'
;MKSKAILLVDDEDIVRDVGVQMLEAFGYKAYEAGSGEEALKIFEDKQDEIQLIILDLVMPEMGGKEVFEKVKKIKPDVKVLLSTGFNADSHAAEIMDKGCSGFIQKPFNMKEFSSKIKEVI
;
A
#
# COMPACT_ATOMS: atom_id res chain seq x y z
N MET A 1 -7.97 -13.45 -16.24
CA MET A 1 -8.83 -12.89 -15.18
C MET A 1 -8.11 -11.68 -14.61
N LYS A 2 -8.75 -10.50 -14.55
CA LYS A 2 -8.09 -9.30 -13.98
C LYS A 2 -7.71 -9.58 -12.52
N SER A 3 -6.45 -9.33 -12.16
CA SER A 3 -5.97 -9.31 -10.77
C SER A 3 -6.91 -8.43 -9.94
N LYS A 4 -7.33 -8.92 -8.77
CA LYS A 4 -8.26 -8.23 -7.86
C LYS A 4 -7.68 -8.04 -6.46
N ALA A 5 -6.42 -8.42 -6.25
CA ALA A 5 -5.82 -8.38 -4.92
C ALA A 5 -5.08 -7.06 -4.66
N ILE A 6 -5.26 -6.54 -3.46
CA ILE A 6 -4.56 -5.37 -2.94
C ILE A 6 -3.78 -5.81 -1.71
N LEU A 7 -2.50 -5.46 -1.64
CA LEU A 7 -1.68 -5.68 -0.45
C LEU A 7 -1.71 -4.41 0.40
N LEU A 8 -2.25 -4.49 1.62
CA LEU A 8 -2.27 -3.42 2.60
C LEU A 8 -1.15 -3.64 3.62
N VAL A 9 -0.28 -2.65 3.78
CA VAL A 9 0.90 -2.74 4.64
C VAL A 9 0.88 -1.58 5.63
N ASP A 10 0.79 -1.89 6.91
CA ASP A 10 0.66 -0.92 8.00
C ASP A 10 1.03 -1.63 9.31
N ASP A 11 1.85 -1.07 10.20
CA ASP A 11 2.19 -1.73 11.46
C ASP A 11 1.08 -1.63 12.51
N GLU A 12 0.11 -0.73 12.32
CA GLU A 12 -1.04 -0.57 13.20
C GLU A 12 -2.16 -1.57 12.86
N ASP A 13 -2.37 -2.58 13.73
CA ASP A 13 -3.40 -3.62 13.56
C ASP A 13 -4.79 -3.05 13.23
N ILE A 14 -5.21 -1.99 13.96
CA ILE A 14 -6.53 -1.37 13.76
C ILE A 14 -6.67 -0.77 12.36
N VAL A 15 -5.59 -0.19 11.81
CA VAL A 15 -5.60 0.40 10.47
C VAL A 15 -5.69 -0.70 9.41
N ARG A 16 -4.96 -1.81 9.60
CA ARG A 16 -5.06 -2.97 8.72
C ARG A 16 -6.46 -3.58 8.74
N ASP A 17 -7.01 -3.86 9.92
CA ASP A 17 -8.33 -4.46 10.09
C ASP A 17 -9.43 -3.64 9.39
N VAL A 18 -9.42 -2.33 9.59
CA VAL A 18 -10.38 -1.41 8.96
C VAL A 18 -10.15 -1.35 7.45
N GLY A 19 -8.90 -1.22 7.00
CA GLY A 19 -8.56 -1.15 5.59
C GLY A 19 -8.95 -2.41 4.82
N VAL A 20 -8.68 -3.59 5.39
CA VAL A 20 -9.10 -4.90 4.84
C VAL A 20 -10.62 -4.95 4.67
N GLN A 21 -11.38 -4.61 5.71
CA GLN A 21 -12.84 -4.58 5.63
C GLN A 21 -13.36 -3.63 4.55
N MET A 22 -12.73 -2.45 4.39
CA MET A 22 -13.09 -1.51 3.32
C MET A 22 -12.78 -2.09 1.93
N LEU A 23 -11.60 -2.69 1.74
CA LEU A 23 -11.20 -3.31 0.48
C LEU A 23 -12.15 -4.44 0.07
N GLU A 24 -12.52 -5.30 1.02
CA GLU A 24 -13.47 -6.40 0.81
C GLU A 24 -14.87 -5.88 0.48
N ALA A 25 -15.34 -4.84 1.18
CA ALA A 25 -16.61 -4.18 0.88
C ALA A 25 -16.63 -3.57 -0.54
N PHE A 26 -15.48 -3.17 -1.07
CA PHE A 26 -15.33 -2.70 -2.45
C PHE A 26 -15.15 -3.83 -3.48
N GLY A 27 -15.10 -5.10 -3.03
CA GLY A 27 -14.99 -6.28 -3.88
C GLY A 27 -13.57 -6.65 -4.29
N TYR A 28 -12.56 -6.12 -3.57
CA TYR A 28 -11.16 -6.53 -3.71
C TYR A 28 -10.84 -7.68 -2.77
N LYS A 29 -9.91 -8.54 -3.18
CA LYS A 29 -9.24 -9.45 -2.26
C LYS A 29 -8.18 -8.65 -1.52
N ALA A 30 -8.08 -8.77 -0.20
CA ALA A 30 -7.04 -8.12 0.56
C ALA A 30 -5.97 -9.14 0.98
N TYR A 31 -4.70 -8.76 0.81
CA TYR A 31 -3.61 -9.30 1.59
C TYR A 31 -3.20 -8.23 2.59
N GLU A 32 -2.77 -8.62 3.77
CA GLU A 32 -2.32 -7.69 4.80
C GLU A 32 -0.92 -8.07 5.27
N ALA A 33 -0.13 -7.08 5.67
CA ALA A 33 1.17 -7.26 6.26
C ALA A 33 1.40 -6.22 7.36
N GLY A 34 1.82 -6.67 8.54
CA GLY A 34 2.15 -5.81 9.68
C GLY A 34 3.58 -5.29 9.69
N SER A 35 4.42 -5.73 8.76
CA SER A 35 5.80 -5.29 8.64
C SER A 35 6.29 -5.27 7.19
N GLY A 36 7.38 -4.54 6.95
CA GLY A 36 8.02 -4.53 5.63
C GLY A 36 8.53 -5.92 5.20
N GLU A 37 9.02 -6.74 6.13
CA GLU A 37 9.47 -8.10 5.83
C GLU A 37 8.33 -9.01 5.39
N GLU A 38 7.20 -8.96 6.12
CA GLU A 38 6.00 -9.71 5.77
C GLU A 38 5.44 -9.26 4.42
N ALA A 39 5.43 -7.94 4.17
CA ALA A 39 4.97 -7.37 2.91
C ALA A 39 5.79 -7.89 1.72
N LEU A 40 7.12 -7.94 1.84
CA LEU A 40 8.00 -8.44 0.80
C LEU A 40 7.79 -9.93 0.55
N LYS A 41 7.68 -10.73 1.61
CA LYS A 41 7.43 -12.17 1.48
C LYS A 41 6.10 -12.44 0.76
N ILE A 42 5.03 -11.77 1.17
CA ILE A 42 3.72 -11.90 0.51
C ILE A 42 3.82 -11.42 -0.94
N PHE A 43 4.51 -10.32 -1.20
CA PHE A 43 4.66 -9.81 -2.55
C PHE A 43 5.43 -10.76 -3.45
N GLU A 44 6.55 -11.33 -3.00
CA GLU A 44 7.32 -12.31 -3.76
C GLU A 44 6.47 -13.53 -4.16
N ASP A 45 5.65 -14.02 -3.23
CA ASP A 45 4.77 -15.17 -3.43
C ASP A 45 3.52 -14.85 -4.30
N LYS A 46 3.03 -13.60 -4.28
CA LYS A 46 1.72 -13.20 -4.81
C LYS A 46 1.75 -12.04 -5.81
N GLN A 47 2.92 -11.61 -6.26
CA GLN A 47 3.10 -10.44 -7.14
C GLN A 47 2.24 -10.46 -8.41
N ASP A 48 1.93 -11.64 -8.97
CA ASP A 48 1.08 -11.77 -10.15
C ASP A 48 -0.42 -11.56 -9.85
N GLU A 49 -0.82 -11.78 -8.59
CA GLU A 49 -2.18 -11.53 -8.11
C GLU A 49 -2.38 -10.09 -7.64
N ILE A 50 -1.32 -9.39 -7.23
CA ILE A 50 -1.37 -8.05 -6.64
C ILE A 50 -1.30 -6.96 -7.73
N GLN A 51 -2.35 -6.12 -7.80
CA GLN A 51 -2.41 -4.97 -8.71
C GLN A 51 -2.03 -3.64 -8.04
N LEU A 52 -2.17 -3.54 -6.72
CA LEU A 52 -1.90 -2.35 -5.94
C LEU A 52 -1.36 -2.74 -4.58
N ILE A 53 -0.35 -1.99 -4.13
CA ILE A 53 0.14 -2.00 -2.76
C ILE A 53 -0.29 -0.69 -2.11
N ILE A 54 -0.93 -0.76 -0.95
CA ILE A 54 -1.20 0.39 -0.08
C ILE A 54 -0.20 0.30 1.06
N LEU A 55 0.66 1.31 1.21
CA LEU A 55 1.89 1.18 1.98
C LEU A 55 2.06 2.33 2.97
N ASP A 56 2.13 2.03 4.27
CA ASP A 56 2.59 3.00 5.26
C ASP A 56 4.08 3.32 5.05
N LEU A 57 4.41 4.60 5.16
CA LEU A 57 5.79 5.08 5.12
C LEU A 57 6.53 4.85 6.43
N VAL A 58 5.84 4.97 7.56
CA VAL A 58 6.45 4.96 8.89
C VAL A 58 6.11 3.63 9.55
N MET A 59 7.04 2.69 9.48
CA MET A 59 6.95 1.39 10.14
C MET A 59 8.28 1.08 10.85
N PRO A 60 8.26 0.32 11.96
CA PRO A 60 9.48 -0.10 12.63
C PRO A 60 10.33 -1.03 11.75
N GLU A 61 11.63 -1.07 12.04
CA GLU A 61 12.62 -1.89 11.34
C GLU A 61 12.77 -1.54 9.85
N MET A 62 11.88 -2.07 9.00
CA MET A 62 11.84 -1.80 7.57
C MET A 62 10.67 -0.86 7.22
N GLY A 63 10.99 0.41 7.01
CA GLY A 63 10.01 1.43 6.64
C GLY A 63 9.50 1.30 5.20
N GLY A 64 8.40 2.00 4.90
CA GLY A 64 7.75 1.93 3.59
C GLY A 64 8.62 2.33 2.40
N LYS A 65 9.58 3.25 2.60
CA LYS A 65 10.53 3.62 1.54
C LYS A 65 11.34 2.41 1.04
N GLU A 66 11.82 1.59 1.96
CA GLU A 66 12.63 0.42 1.61
C GLU A 66 11.78 -0.65 0.94
N VAL A 67 10.56 -0.88 1.44
CA VAL A 67 9.57 -1.76 0.81
C VAL A 67 9.28 -1.31 -0.62
N PHE A 68 8.97 -0.03 -0.82
CA PHE A 68 8.71 0.55 -2.13
C PHE A 68 9.86 0.29 -3.12
N GLU A 69 11.10 0.58 -2.71
CA GLU A 69 12.27 0.39 -3.58
C GLU A 69 12.49 -1.08 -3.94
N LYS A 70 12.24 -2.01 -3.00
CA LYS A 70 12.38 -3.45 -3.24
C LYS A 70 11.28 -4.00 -4.15
N VAL A 71 10.01 -3.67 -3.91
CA VAL A 71 8.90 -4.13 -4.77
C VAL A 71 8.99 -3.55 -6.19
N LYS A 72 9.47 -2.31 -6.35
CA LYS A 72 9.71 -1.71 -7.67
C LYS A 72 10.87 -2.37 -8.41
N LYS A 73 11.89 -2.90 -7.72
CA LYS A 73 12.95 -3.70 -8.37
C LYS A 73 12.42 -5.05 -8.87
N ILE A 74 11.49 -5.67 -8.14
CA ILE A 74 10.88 -6.95 -8.50
C ILE A 74 9.88 -6.76 -9.65
N LYS A 75 8.97 -5.79 -9.54
CA LYS A 75 7.92 -5.49 -10.51
C LYS A 75 7.82 -3.98 -10.72
N PRO A 76 8.56 -3.40 -11.69
CA PRO A 76 8.61 -1.95 -11.92
C PRO A 76 7.24 -1.29 -12.13
N ASP A 77 6.32 -2.01 -12.78
CA ASP A 77 4.98 -1.53 -13.12
C ASP A 77 3.95 -1.71 -12.01
N VAL A 78 4.31 -2.26 -10.84
CA VAL A 78 3.38 -2.38 -9.72
C VAL A 78 2.91 -1.01 -9.26
N LYS A 79 1.61 -0.85 -9.03
CA LYS A 79 1.04 0.39 -8.50
C LYS A 79 1.26 0.43 -6.99
N VAL A 80 1.66 1.58 -6.47
CA VAL A 80 1.82 1.80 -5.03
C VAL A 80 1.11 3.09 -4.65
N LEU A 81 0.19 3.00 -3.67
CA LEU A 81 -0.48 4.11 -3.03
C LEU A 81 0.10 4.26 -1.61
N LEU A 82 0.75 5.38 -1.32
CA LEU A 82 1.27 5.62 0.02
C LEU A 82 0.13 5.98 0.97
N SER A 83 0.15 5.41 2.16
CA SER A 83 -0.70 5.79 3.29
C SER A 83 0.18 6.52 4.30
N THR A 84 -0.12 7.78 4.64
CA THR A 84 0.79 8.52 5.53
C THR A 84 0.09 9.55 6.41
N GLY A 85 0.58 9.73 7.64
CA GLY A 85 0.14 10.79 8.55
C GLY A 85 0.81 12.14 8.28
N PHE A 86 0.34 13.17 9.00
CA PHE A 86 0.72 14.59 8.85
C PHE A 86 2.22 14.96 8.90
N ASN A 87 3.11 14.05 9.33
CA ASN A 87 4.53 14.35 9.57
C ASN A 87 5.50 13.75 8.53
N ALA A 88 5.02 13.05 7.50
CA ALA A 88 5.90 12.32 6.56
C ALA A 88 6.04 12.97 5.17
N ASP A 89 5.65 14.25 5.02
CA ASP A 89 5.61 14.95 3.73
C ASP A 89 6.95 14.94 2.97
N SER A 90 8.09 15.05 3.66
CA SER A 90 9.41 15.01 3.02
C SER A 90 9.74 13.64 2.43
N HIS A 91 9.41 12.56 3.12
CA HIS A 91 9.63 11.20 2.64
C HIS A 91 8.63 10.81 1.55
N ALA A 92 7.38 11.26 1.66
CA ALA A 92 6.37 11.06 0.64
C ALA A 92 6.79 11.73 -0.68
N ALA A 93 7.28 12.97 -0.65
CA ALA A 93 7.74 13.69 -1.83
C ALA A 93 8.84 12.92 -2.59
N GLU A 94 9.85 12.40 -1.89
CA GLU A 94 10.92 11.61 -2.51
C GLU A 94 10.41 10.34 -3.22
N ILE A 95 9.39 9.69 -2.66
CA ILE A 95 8.84 8.45 -3.22
C ILE A 95 7.88 8.75 -4.38
N MET A 96 7.16 9.88 -4.32
CA MET A 96 6.37 10.39 -5.43
C MET A 96 7.24 10.64 -6.67
N ASP A 97 8.41 11.27 -6.51
CA ASP A 97 9.37 11.50 -7.60
C ASP A 97 9.92 10.19 -8.22
N LYS A 98 9.88 9.09 -7.46
CA LYS A 98 10.34 7.76 -7.91
C LYS A 98 9.25 6.92 -8.59
N GLY A 99 8.12 7.52 -8.96
CA GLY A 99 7.05 6.86 -9.71
C GLY A 99 6.04 6.11 -8.83
N CYS A 100 5.79 6.62 -7.63
CA CYS A 100 4.63 6.22 -6.85
C CYS A 100 3.33 6.67 -7.54
N SER A 101 2.28 5.86 -7.41
CA SER A 101 1.02 6.08 -8.12
C SER A 101 0.11 7.10 -7.43
N GLY A 102 0.38 7.43 -6.18
CA GLY A 102 -0.34 8.44 -5.42
C GLY A 102 -0.12 8.30 -3.91
N PHE A 103 -0.76 9.16 -3.13
CA PHE A 103 -0.81 9.05 -1.68
C PHE A 103 -2.22 9.32 -1.14
N ILE A 104 -2.47 8.82 0.05
CA ILE A 104 -3.64 9.09 0.87
C ILE A 104 -3.18 9.46 2.27
N GLN A 105 -3.78 10.53 2.81
CA GLN A 105 -3.44 11.04 4.12
C GLN A 105 -4.29 10.36 5.21
N LYS A 106 -3.65 9.89 6.27
CA LYS A 106 -4.31 9.42 7.50
C LYS A 106 -4.72 10.63 8.38
N PRO A 107 -5.90 10.61 9.01
CA PRO A 107 -6.97 9.63 8.86
C PRO A 107 -7.78 9.86 7.57
N PHE A 108 -8.21 8.77 6.93
CA PHE A 108 -9.08 8.81 5.74
C PHE A 108 -10.40 8.11 6.01
N ASN A 109 -11.45 8.55 5.31
CA ASN A 109 -12.76 7.87 5.34
C ASN A 109 -12.93 6.90 4.15
N MET A 110 -13.98 6.07 4.19
CA MET A 110 -14.30 5.12 3.12
C MET A 110 -14.38 5.75 1.72
N LYS A 111 -14.92 6.97 1.62
CA LYS A 111 -15.13 7.63 0.33
C LYS A 111 -13.80 8.07 -0.27
N GLU A 112 -12.92 8.67 0.54
CA GLU A 112 -11.56 9.05 0.16
C GLU A 112 -10.75 7.83 -0.26
N PHE A 113 -10.79 6.76 0.55
CA PHE A 113 -10.08 5.52 0.27
C PHE A 113 -10.52 4.89 -1.06
N SER A 114 -11.84 4.75 -1.27
CA SER A 114 -12.39 4.24 -2.52
C SER A 114 -12.02 5.11 -3.72
N SER A 115 -12.06 6.44 -3.58
CA SER A 115 -11.70 7.38 -4.65
C SER A 115 -10.24 7.21 -5.05
N LYS A 116 -9.33 7.18 -4.07
CA LYS A 116 -7.89 7.05 -4.33
C LYS A 116 -7.52 5.73 -4.99
N ILE A 117 -8.13 4.63 -4.56
CA ILE A 117 -7.91 3.33 -5.21
C ILE A 117 -8.34 3.38 -6.68
N LYS A 118 -9.48 4.00 -7.00
CA LYS A 118 -9.99 4.14 -8.38
C LYS A 118 -9.19 5.10 -9.25
N GLU A 119 -8.58 6.14 -8.67
CA GLU A 119 -7.66 7.03 -9.39
C GLU A 119 -6.39 6.29 -9.81
N VAL A 120 -5.95 5.32 -9.00
CA VAL A 120 -4.72 4.58 -9.23
C VAL A 120 -4.94 3.39 -10.17
N ILE A 121 -6.00 2.58 -10.01
CA ILE A 121 -6.24 1.31 -10.74
C ILE A 121 -6.94 1.53 -12.09
#